data_AF-A0A9D9LI39-F1
#
_entry.id   AF-A0A9D9LI39-F1
#
_cell.length_a   1.000
_cell.length_b   1.000
_cell.length_c   1.000
_cell.angle_alpha   90.00
_cell.angle_beta   90.00
_cell.angle_gamma   90.00
#
_symmetry.space_group_name_H-M   'P 1'
#
loop_
_entity.id
_entity.type
_entity.pdbx_description
1 polymer ?
#
loop_
_entity_poly.entity_id
_entity_poly.type
_entity_poly.pdbx_seq_one_letter_code
_entity_poly.pdbx_strand_id
1 'polypeptide(L)'
;MTFPETPLKQTPLNAAHRALGAKMVPFGGWDMPVQYRGILEEHRAVRSVAGLFDVCHMGEVEFRGAGALPALQRLTSNDVSRLQIGQIQYSALTTAAGTFVDDLTVYRLADDAYLTTLNASNIEKDVRWMREHSKAVEIVDQSEETGLVAIQGPRALEILQTLTPVNLAAIPYYWCAQGTVAGEEAL
;
A
#
# COMPACT_ATOMS: atom_id res chain seq x y z
N MET A 1 -25.72 -26.38 -3.94
CA MET A 1 -26.01 -25.13 -3.22
C MET A 1 -25.00 -24.11 -3.70
N THR A 2 -25.43 -23.16 -4.54
CA THR A 2 -24.62 -22.02 -4.96
C THR A 2 -24.68 -21.00 -3.82
N PHE A 3 -23.58 -20.80 -3.11
CA PHE A 3 -23.46 -19.67 -2.21
C PHE A 3 -23.60 -18.38 -3.05
N PRO A 4 -24.30 -17.34 -2.57
CA PRO A 4 -24.27 -16.06 -3.25
C PRO A 4 -22.82 -15.58 -3.28
N GLU A 5 -22.24 -15.48 -4.48
CA GLU A 5 -20.92 -14.88 -4.65
C GLU A 5 -21.04 -13.41 -4.26
N THR A 6 -20.31 -13.01 -3.23
CA THR A 6 -20.15 -11.60 -2.89
C THR A 6 -19.58 -10.90 -4.13
N PRO A 7 -20.20 -9.80 -4.61
CA PRO A 7 -19.68 -9.08 -5.77
C PRO A 7 -18.26 -8.61 -5.48
N LEU A 8 -17.36 -8.82 -6.43
CA LEU A 8 -15.96 -8.42 -6.31
C LEU A 8 -15.86 -6.89 -6.23
N LYS A 9 -14.98 -6.39 -5.36
CA LYS A 9 -14.63 -4.98 -5.29
C LYS A 9 -13.86 -4.56 -6.55
N GLN A 10 -13.94 -3.28 -6.91
CA GLN A 10 -13.27 -2.72 -8.09
C GLN A 10 -12.38 -1.56 -7.68
N THR A 11 -11.15 -1.53 -8.18
CA THR A 11 -10.28 -0.36 -8.03
C THR A 11 -10.78 0.80 -8.89
N PRO A 12 -10.37 2.04 -8.59
CA PRO A 12 -10.67 3.20 -9.46
C PRO A 12 -10.19 3.02 -10.91
N LEU A 13 -9.21 2.14 -11.15
CA LEU A 13 -8.62 1.88 -12.46
C LEU A 13 -9.24 0.68 -13.19
N ASN A 14 -10.24 0.00 -12.61
CA ASN A 14 -10.84 -1.22 -13.18
C ASN A 14 -11.37 -1.02 -14.62
N ALA A 15 -12.06 0.11 -14.87
CA ALA A 15 -12.56 0.44 -16.20
C ALA A 15 -11.43 0.60 -17.23
N ALA A 16 -10.30 1.19 -16.83
CA ALA A 16 -9.13 1.33 -17.69
C ALA A 16 -8.51 -0.03 -18.02
N HIS A 17 -8.43 -0.94 -17.05
CA HIS A 17 -7.92 -2.31 -17.28
C HIS A 17 -8.72 -3.04 -18.34
N ARG A 18 -10.06 -2.96 -18.27
CA ARG A 18 -10.96 -3.57 -19.26
C ARG A 18 -10.80 -2.95 -20.63
N ALA A 19 -10.70 -1.62 -20.71
CA ALA A 19 -10.47 -0.92 -21.97
C ALA A 19 -9.12 -1.29 -22.62
N LEU A 20 -8.11 -1.60 -21.80
CA LEU A 20 -6.80 -2.09 -22.25
C LEU A 20 -6.79 -3.59 -22.60
N GLY A 21 -7.92 -4.28 -22.49
CA GLY A 21 -8.05 -5.70 -22.83
C GLY A 21 -7.46 -6.65 -21.79
N ALA A 22 -7.33 -6.21 -20.54
CA ALA A 22 -6.81 -7.05 -19.47
C ALA A 22 -7.68 -8.30 -19.23
N LYS A 23 -7.03 -9.41 -18.90
CA LYS A 23 -7.69 -10.58 -18.35
C LYS A 23 -7.93 -10.34 -16.86
N MET A 24 -9.20 -10.16 -16.49
CA MET A 24 -9.60 -9.92 -15.11
C MET A 24 -9.81 -11.23 -14.34
N VAL A 25 -9.41 -11.28 -13.06
CA VAL A 25 -9.57 -12.43 -12.17
C VAL A 25 -9.94 -11.99 -10.74
N PRO A 26 -10.62 -12.84 -9.96
CA PRO A 26 -10.77 -12.61 -8.52
C PRO A 26 -9.42 -12.74 -7.81
N PHE A 27 -9.03 -11.70 -7.08
CA PHE A 27 -7.82 -11.69 -6.24
C PHE A 27 -8.12 -10.95 -4.93
N GLY A 28 -8.04 -11.64 -3.78
CA GLY A 28 -8.25 -11.01 -2.48
C GLY A 28 -9.63 -10.35 -2.29
N GLY A 29 -10.67 -10.79 -3.01
CA GLY A 29 -12.00 -10.15 -3.00
C GLY A 29 -12.17 -9.01 -4.02
N TRP A 30 -11.15 -8.74 -4.83
CA TRP A 30 -11.14 -7.70 -5.86
C TRP A 30 -11.13 -8.29 -7.26
N ASP A 31 -11.67 -7.54 -8.22
CA ASP A 31 -11.64 -7.82 -9.64
C ASP A 31 -10.41 -7.15 -10.28
N MET A 32 -9.33 -7.92 -10.43
CA MET A 32 -7.99 -7.40 -10.74
C MET A 32 -7.44 -7.92 -12.08
N PRO A 33 -6.64 -7.13 -12.81
CA PRO A 33 -5.97 -7.57 -14.02
C PRO A 33 -4.83 -8.56 -13.71
N VAL A 34 -4.90 -9.80 -14.22
CA VAL A 34 -3.80 -10.78 -14.06
C VAL A 34 -2.73 -10.64 -15.14
N GLN A 35 -3.12 -10.16 -16.33
CA GLN A 35 -2.23 -9.87 -17.46
C GLN A 35 -2.98 -9.05 -18.52
N TYR A 36 -2.24 -8.36 -19.37
CA TYR A 36 -2.71 -7.61 -20.54
C TYR A 36 -2.21 -8.24 -21.85
N ARG A 37 -0.90 -8.46 -21.96
CA ARG A 37 -0.23 -9.02 -23.15
C ARG A 37 0.37 -10.39 -22.89
N GLY A 38 0.62 -10.71 -21.62
CA GLY A 38 1.08 -12.01 -21.17
C GLY A 38 2.11 -11.88 -20.05
N ILE A 39 2.01 -12.75 -19.04
CA ILE A 39 2.84 -12.70 -17.81
C ILE A 39 4.34 -12.61 -18.13
N LEU A 40 4.84 -13.37 -19.11
CA LEU A 40 6.26 -13.35 -19.47
C LEU A 40 6.70 -12.03 -20.12
N GLU A 41 5.84 -11.41 -20.94
CA GLU A 41 6.15 -10.12 -21.57
C GLU A 41 6.15 -9.00 -20.53
N GLU A 42 5.14 -8.97 -19.66
CA GLU A 42 5.03 -7.99 -18.58
C GLU A 42 6.17 -8.12 -17.57
N HIS A 43 6.56 -9.35 -17.22
CA HIS A 43 7.74 -9.60 -16.41
C HIS A 43 9.02 -9.06 -17.06
N ARG A 44 9.20 -9.30 -18.37
CA ARG A 44 10.36 -8.76 -19.12
C ARG A 44 10.33 -7.24 -19.18
N ALA A 45 9.16 -6.62 -19.33
CA ALA A 45 9.01 -5.17 -19.33
C ALA A 45 9.52 -4.58 -18.00
N VAL A 46 9.11 -5.15 -16.86
CA VAL A 46 9.61 -4.74 -15.52
C VAL A 46 11.12 -4.92 -15.41
N ARG A 47 11.66 -6.05 -15.89
CA ARG A 47 13.09 -6.36 -15.76
C ARG A 47 13.99 -5.53 -16.67
N SER A 48 13.50 -5.09 -17.82
CA SER A 48 14.30 -4.41 -18.85
C SER A 48 14.03 -2.91 -18.97
N VAL A 49 12.82 -2.46 -18.60
CA VAL A 49 12.36 -1.07 -18.76
C VAL A 49 11.63 -0.62 -17.50
N ALA A 50 10.31 -0.85 -17.45
CA ALA A 50 9.44 -0.58 -16.32
C ALA A 50 8.09 -1.31 -16.50
N GLY A 51 7.39 -1.58 -15.41
CA GLY A 51 5.99 -1.95 -15.39
C GLY A 51 5.22 -1.07 -14.40
N LEU A 52 3.96 -0.79 -14.72
CA LEU A 52 3.03 -0.03 -13.88
C LEU A 52 1.97 -1.00 -13.36
N PHE A 53 1.76 -1.01 -12.05
CA PHE A 53 0.85 -1.91 -11.37
C PHE A 53 -0.20 -1.10 -10.63
N ASP A 54 -1.47 -1.45 -10.84
CA ASP A 54 -2.56 -1.04 -9.97
C ASP A 54 -2.51 -1.90 -8.71
N VAL A 55 -2.19 -1.26 -7.58
CA VAL A 55 -2.18 -1.89 -6.26
C VAL A 55 -3.16 -1.18 -5.30
N CYS A 56 -4.17 -0.47 -5.83
CA CYS A 56 -5.23 0.22 -5.07
C CYS A 56 -6.16 -0.73 -4.28
N HIS A 57 -5.90 -2.03 -4.32
CA HIS A 57 -6.61 -3.04 -3.53
C HIS A 57 -5.95 -3.29 -2.17
N MET A 58 -4.72 -2.78 -1.96
CA MET A 58 -4.05 -2.75 -0.67
C MET A 58 -4.83 -1.84 0.29
N GLY A 59 -4.59 -1.99 1.60
CA GLY A 59 -5.24 -1.14 2.60
C GLY A 59 -4.32 -0.06 3.13
N GLU A 60 -4.88 1.10 3.43
CA GLU A 60 -4.16 2.28 3.95
C GLU A 60 -4.80 2.72 5.26
N VAL A 61 -4.04 2.60 6.36
CA VAL A 61 -4.54 2.87 7.71
C VAL A 61 -3.65 3.86 8.43
N GLU A 62 -4.22 4.98 8.85
CA GLU A 62 -3.49 6.04 9.55
C GLU A 62 -3.68 5.93 11.07
N PHE A 63 -2.58 6.09 11.81
CA PHE A 63 -2.54 6.21 13.26
C PHE A 63 -2.22 7.65 13.62
N ARG A 64 -3.12 8.32 14.36
CA ARG A 64 -3.02 9.75 14.69
C ARG A 64 -2.94 10.01 16.20
N GLY A 65 -2.13 10.99 16.55
CA GLY A 65 -1.96 11.51 17.92
C GLY A 65 -0.85 10.80 18.71
N ALA A 66 -0.56 11.33 19.90
CA ALA A 66 0.56 10.91 20.75
C ALA A 66 0.56 9.40 21.13
N GLY A 67 -0.56 8.70 20.96
CA GLY A 67 -0.67 7.26 21.15
C GLY A 67 -0.17 6.41 19.98
N ALA A 68 0.13 7.00 18.81
CA ALA A 68 0.46 6.29 17.58
C ALA A 68 1.76 5.48 17.68
N LEU A 69 2.85 6.10 18.13
CA LEU A 69 4.14 5.40 18.30
C LEU A 69 4.03 4.24 19.31
N PRO A 70 3.52 4.43 20.55
CA PRO A 70 3.35 3.32 21.48
C PRO A 70 2.45 2.20 20.95
N ALA A 71 1.38 2.54 20.22
CA ALA A 71 0.49 1.58 19.62
C ALA A 71 1.19 0.72 18.56
N LEU A 72 1.88 1.35 17.61
CA LEU A 72 2.61 0.67 16.56
C LEU A 72 3.80 -0.13 17.11
N GLN A 73 4.51 0.41 18.11
CA GLN A 73 5.63 -0.28 18.75
C GLN A 73 5.20 -1.56 19.48
N ARG A 74 3.95 -1.61 19.96
CA ARG A 74 3.35 -2.78 20.60
C ARG A 74 2.78 -3.78 19.60
N LEU A 75 2.21 -3.29 18.50
CA LEU A 75 1.55 -4.11 17.48
C LEU A 75 2.53 -4.80 16.53
N THR A 76 3.66 -4.16 16.28
CA THR A 76 4.58 -4.54 15.21
C THR A 76 5.93 -5.04 15.75
N SER A 77 6.60 -5.91 15.00
CA SER A 77 7.85 -6.53 15.42
C SER A 77 9.11 -5.66 15.26
N ASN A 78 9.09 -4.68 14.34
CA ASN A 78 10.22 -3.80 14.09
C ASN A 78 10.18 -2.54 15.00
N ASP A 79 11.32 -1.88 15.16
CA ASP A 79 11.46 -0.72 16.07
C ASP A 79 11.01 0.58 15.40
N VAL A 80 9.74 0.92 15.57
CA VAL A 80 9.10 2.11 15.01
C VAL A 80 9.73 3.40 15.53
N SER A 81 10.29 3.39 16.75
CA SER A 81 10.93 4.57 17.34
C SER A 81 12.19 5.02 16.58
N ARG A 82 12.77 4.14 15.76
CA ARG A 82 13.94 4.42 14.92
C ARG A 82 13.61 5.09 13.60
N LEU A 83 12.33 5.12 13.21
CA LEU A 83 11.91 5.81 11.99
C LEU A 83 12.11 7.32 12.14
N GLN A 84 12.74 7.92 11.15
CA GLN A 84 12.73 9.37 10.95
C GLN A 84 11.47 9.78 10.19
N ILE A 85 11.07 11.06 10.28
CA ILE A 85 9.96 11.58 9.46
C ILE A 85 10.32 11.40 7.98
N GLY A 86 9.38 10.85 7.20
CA GLY A 86 9.57 10.45 5.80
C GLY A 86 10.16 9.05 5.63
N GLN A 87 10.51 8.35 6.70
CA GLN A 87 11.06 7.00 6.61
C GLN A 87 9.97 5.94 6.73
N ILE A 88 10.21 4.82 6.04
CA ILE A 88 9.36 3.64 5.97
C ILE A 88 10.13 2.47 6.58
N GLN A 89 9.43 1.49 7.12
CA GLN A 89 10.00 0.17 7.39
C GLN A 89 8.99 -0.95 7.13
N TYR A 90 9.51 -2.13 6.79
CA TYR A 90 8.73 -3.35 6.76
C TYR A 90 8.67 -3.97 8.15
N SER A 91 7.53 -4.56 8.50
CA SER A 91 7.34 -5.20 9.79
C SER A 91 6.28 -6.30 9.73
N ALA A 92 6.30 -7.19 10.71
CA ALA A 92 5.18 -8.09 10.98
C ALA A 92 4.19 -7.39 11.92
N LEU A 93 2.89 -7.53 11.66
CA LEU A 93 1.82 -7.32 12.62
C LEU A 93 1.66 -8.60 13.43
N THR A 94 1.78 -8.52 14.75
CA THR A 94 1.89 -9.72 15.59
C THR A 94 0.81 -9.84 16.65
N THR A 95 0.55 -11.09 17.05
CA THR A 95 -0.26 -11.42 18.23
C THR A 95 0.56 -11.24 19.51
N ALA A 96 -0.11 -11.26 20.67
CA ALA A 96 0.58 -11.27 21.96
C ALA A 96 1.51 -12.48 22.18
N ALA A 97 1.31 -13.57 21.42
CA ALA A 97 2.20 -14.74 21.43
C ALA A 97 3.39 -14.61 20.46
N GLY A 98 3.53 -13.47 19.76
CA GLY A 98 4.59 -13.25 18.77
C GLY A 98 4.37 -13.96 17.43
N THR A 99 3.15 -14.45 17.16
CA THR A 99 2.80 -15.04 15.86
C THR A 99 2.28 -14.00 14.89
N PHE A 100 2.32 -14.29 13.58
CA PHE A 100 1.85 -13.38 12.54
C PHE A 100 0.32 -13.23 12.57
N VAL A 101 -0.11 -11.98 12.49
CA VAL A 101 -1.44 -11.58 12.03
C VAL A 101 -1.36 -11.29 10.53
N ASP A 102 -0.38 -10.46 10.13
CA ASP A 102 -0.02 -10.16 8.75
C ASP A 102 1.40 -9.55 8.67
N ASP A 103 1.88 -9.27 7.46
CA ASP A 103 2.98 -8.33 7.22
C ASP A 103 2.50 -6.98 6.67
N LEU A 104 3.25 -5.91 6.95
CA LEU A 104 2.89 -4.55 6.54
C LEU A 104 4.12 -3.65 6.42
N THR A 105 3.91 -2.46 5.84
CA THR A 105 4.86 -1.35 5.94
C THR A 105 4.34 -0.26 6.87
N VAL A 106 5.24 0.36 7.65
CA VAL A 106 4.95 1.51 8.52
C VAL A 106 5.72 2.73 8.01
N TYR A 107 5.01 3.82 7.74
CA TYR A 107 5.54 5.12 7.37
C TYR A 107 5.43 6.05 8.57
N ARG A 108 6.48 6.82 8.87
CA ARG A 108 6.38 7.95 9.81
C ARG A 108 6.20 9.24 9.01
N LEU A 109 4.99 9.77 8.99
CA LEU A 109 4.64 10.96 8.18
C LEU A 109 4.89 12.27 8.93
N ALA A 110 4.71 12.27 10.24
CA ALA A 110 5.01 13.38 11.14
C ALA A 110 5.38 12.86 12.53
N ASP A 111 5.45 13.72 13.55
CA ASP A 111 5.75 13.30 14.92
C ASP A 111 4.69 12.32 15.48
N ASP A 112 3.41 12.64 15.25
CA ASP A 112 2.26 11.90 15.77
C ASP A 112 1.34 11.38 14.64
N ALA A 113 1.88 11.19 13.43
CA ALA A 113 1.13 10.67 12.28
C ALA A 113 1.92 9.57 11.58
N TYR A 114 1.30 8.40 11.46
CA TYR A 114 1.89 7.22 10.85
C TYR A 114 0.89 6.57 9.91
N LEU A 115 1.37 6.04 8.80
CA LEU A 115 0.56 5.31 7.83
C LEU A 115 1.04 3.86 7.77
N THR A 116 0.10 2.92 7.69
CA THR A 116 0.41 1.52 7.41
C THR A 116 -0.26 1.04 6.14
N THR A 117 0.49 0.30 5.31
CA THR A 117 -0.03 -0.35 4.11
C THR A 117 -0.21 -1.85 4.37
N LEU A 118 -1.42 -2.36 4.14
CA LEU A 118 -1.86 -3.72 4.49
C LEU A 118 -2.14 -4.56 3.25
N ASN A 119 -2.08 -5.89 3.37
CA ASN A 119 -2.48 -6.78 2.28
C ASN A 119 -4.00 -6.77 2.06
N ALA A 120 -4.41 -6.77 0.79
CA ALA A 120 -5.79 -6.63 0.35
C ALA A 120 -6.80 -7.58 1.04
N SER A 121 -6.46 -8.87 1.17
CA SER A 121 -7.37 -9.86 1.76
C SER A 121 -7.51 -9.75 3.28
N ASN A 122 -6.65 -8.96 3.92
CA ASN A 122 -6.55 -8.88 5.38
C ASN A 122 -7.06 -7.56 5.97
N ILE A 123 -7.38 -6.55 5.15
CA ILE A 123 -7.74 -5.19 5.60
C ILE A 123 -8.74 -5.21 6.76
N GLU A 124 -9.89 -5.87 6.61
CA GLU A 124 -10.93 -5.87 7.65
C GLU A 124 -10.45 -6.55 8.95
N LYS A 125 -9.74 -7.68 8.81
CA LYS A 125 -9.20 -8.46 9.94
C LYS A 125 -8.13 -7.65 10.68
N ASP A 126 -7.23 -7.00 9.94
CA ASP A 126 -6.11 -6.25 10.48
C ASP A 126 -6.57 -4.93 11.11
N VAL A 127 -7.44 -4.16 10.45
CA VAL A 127 -8.02 -2.93 11.02
C VAL A 127 -8.77 -3.24 12.31
N ARG A 128 -9.55 -4.32 12.34
CA ARG A 128 -10.22 -4.78 13.56
C ARG A 128 -9.21 -5.12 14.65
N TRP A 129 -8.19 -5.91 14.32
CA TRP A 129 -7.11 -6.27 15.25
C TRP A 129 -6.43 -5.03 15.84
N MET A 130 -6.05 -4.07 14.99
CA MET A 130 -5.42 -2.81 15.41
C MET A 130 -6.33 -2.01 16.35
N ARG A 131 -7.60 -1.83 15.99
CA ARG A 131 -8.60 -1.13 16.81
C ARG A 131 -8.91 -1.84 18.13
N GLU A 132 -8.90 -3.16 18.17
CA GLU A 132 -9.11 -3.93 19.39
C GLU A 132 -7.99 -3.75 20.40
N HIS A 133 -6.76 -3.65 19.91
CA HIS A 133 -5.58 -3.64 20.78
C HIS A 133 -5.03 -2.23 21.04
N SER A 134 -5.44 -1.22 20.27
CA SER A 134 -4.94 0.17 20.39
C SER A 134 -6.09 1.15 20.60
N LYS A 135 -6.77 1.05 21.75
CA LYS A 135 -7.96 1.86 22.08
C LYS A 135 -7.69 3.35 22.34
N ALA A 136 -6.44 3.71 22.61
CA ALA A 136 -6.05 5.06 23.02
C ALA A 136 -5.50 5.93 21.87
N VAL A 137 -5.59 5.45 20.62
CA VAL A 137 -5.12 6.14 19.43
C VAL A 137 -6.24 6.16 18.40
N GLU A 138 -6.33 7.23 17.62
CA GLU A 138 -7.24 7.31 16.49
C GLU A 138 -6.68 6.48 15.33
N ILE A 139 -7.49 5.56 14.81
CA ILE A 139 -7.14 4.66 13.70
C ILE A 139 -8.15 4.87 12.57
N VAL A 140 -7.69 5.53 11.51
CA VAL A 140 -8.50 5.91 10.36
C VAL A 140 -8.18 4.96 9.21
N ASP A 141 -9.18 4.23 8.73
CA ASP A 141 -9.06 3.39 7.54
C ASP A 141 -9.38 4.27 6.32
N GLN A 142 -8.38 4.51 5.47
CA GLN A 142 -8.45 5.35 4.28
C GLN A 142 -8.38 4.53 2.99
N SER A 143 -8.53 3.20 3.09
CA SER A 143 -8.35 2.29 1.95
C SER A 143 -9.31 2.55 0.79
N GLU A 144 -10.53 3.03 1.06
CA GLU A 144 -11.51 3.35 -0.01
C GLU A 144 -11.27 4.74 -0.63
N GLU A 145 -10.47 5.59 0.01
CA GLU A 145 -10.20 6.97 -0.40
C GLU A 145 -8.81 7.12 -1.04
N THR A 146 -7.97 6.10 -0.95
CA THR A 146 -6.57 6.15 -1.38
C THR A 146 -6.32 5.26 -2.60
N GLY A 147 -5.72 5.83 -3.65
CA GLY A 147 -5.18 5.06 -4.76
C GLY A 147 -3.71 4.75 -4.53
N LEU A 148 -3.28 3.53 -4.86
CA LEU A 148 -1.88 3.12 -4.81
C LEU A 148 -1.44 2.53 -6.15
N VAL A 149 -0.43 3.13 -6.76
CA VAL A 149 0.12 2.69 -8.04
C VAL A 149 1.62 2.46 -7.88
N ALA A 150 2.10 1.29 -8.29
CA ALA A 150 3.51 0.95 -8.23
C ALA A 150 4.13 0.99 -9.63
N ILE A 151 5.14 1.84 -9.84
CA ILE A 151 6.01 1.78 -11.02
C ILE A 151 7.33 1.10 -10.63
N GLN A 152 7.72 0.06 -11.37
CA GLN A 152 8.85 -0.81 -11.02
C GLN A 152 9.70 -1.13 -12.25
N GLY A 153 11.02 -1.03 -12.12
CA GLY A 153 11.98 -1.40 -13.18
C GLY A 153 13.16 -0.43 -13.29
N PRO A 154 14.18 -0.77 -14.09
CA PRO A 154 15.42 0.02 -14.18
C PRO A 154 15.23 1.46 -14.69
N ARG A 155 14.14 1.74 -15.43
CA ARG A 155 13.80 3.08 -15.93
C ARG A 155 12.62 3.73 -15.19
N ALA A 156 12.13 3.12 -14.11
CA ALA A 156 10.96 3.62 -13.37
C ALA A 156 11.16 5.06 -12.86
N LEU A 157 12.32 5.34 -12.26
CA LEU A 157 12.66 6.68 -11.76
C LEU A 157 12.69 7.70 -12.89
N GLU A 158 13.37 7.39 -14.00
CA GLU A 158 13.45 8.28 -15.18
C GLU A 158 12.06 8.62 -15.71
N ILE A 159 11.20 7.61 -15.86
CA ILE A 159 9.83 7.79 -16.34
C ILE A 159 9.02 8.65 -15.38
N LEU A 160 8.99 8.31 -14.09
CA LEU A 160 8.17 9.02 -13.10
C LEU A 160 8.64 10.46 -12.89
N GLN A 161 9.95 10.72 -12.95
CA GLN A 161 10.51 12.06 -12.78
C GLN A 161 9.98 13.06 -13.81
N THR A 162 9.57 12.61 -15.01
CA THR A 162 8.94 13.48 -16.03
C THR A 162 7.57 14.01 -15.62
N LEU A 163 6.94 13.40 -14.61
CA LEU A 163 5.59 13.70 -14.17
C LEU A 163 5.55 14.45 -12.84
N THR A 164 6.70 14.72 -12.20
CA THR A 164 6.74 15.33 -10.87
C THR A 164 7.88 16.35 -10.75
N PRO A 165 7.66 17.48 -10.04
CA PRO A 165 8.74 18.38 -9.65
C PRO A 165 9.59 17.84 -8.48
N VAL A 166 9.13 16.80 -7.78
CA VAL A 166 9.87 16.18 -6.66
C VAL A 166 11.15 15.55 -7.20
N ASN A 167 12.29 15.80 -6.57
CA ASN A 167 13.55 15.15 -6.93
C ASN A 167 13.55 13.71 -6.42
N LEU A 168 13.12 12.76 -7.26
CA LEU A 168 12.98 11.36 -6.89
C LEU A 168 14.33 10.70 -6.56
N ALA A 169 15.42 11.15 -7.20
CA ALA A 169 16.76 10.64 -6.94
C ALA A 169 17.28 11.00 -5.53
N ALA A 170 16.68 12.00 -4.88
CA ALA A 170 16.99 12.36 -3.50
C ALA A 170 16.21 11.54 -2.47
N ILE A 171 15.22 10.74 -2.87
CA ILE A 171 14.43 9.89 -1.97
C ILE A 171 15.16 8.55 -1.80
N PRO A 172 15.72 8.25 -0.61
CA PRO A 172 16.42 6.99 -0.41
C PRO A 172 15.47 5.78 -0.39
N TYR A 173 16.04 4.58 -0.48
CA TYR A 173 15.27 3.35 -0.32
C TYR A 173 14.56 3.32 1.04
N TYR A 174 13.26 3.02 1.04
CA TYR A 174 12.39 3.06 2.22
C TYR A 174 12.21 4.46 2.82
N TRP A 175 12.10 5.46 1.95
CA TRP A 175 11.67 6.81 2.29
C TRP A 175 10.57 7.28 1.34
N CYS A 176 9.79 8.27 1.76
CA CYS A 176 8.75 8.93 0.97
C CYS A 176 8.91 10.45 1.01
N ALA A 177 8.19 11.14 0.12
CA ALA A 177 8.15 12.59 0.08
C ALA A 177 6.84 13.06 -0.55
N GLN A 178 6.11 13.91 0.17
CA GLN A 178 4.91 14.52 -0.36
C GLN A 178 5.22 15.48 -1.52
N GLY A 179 4.36 15.46 -2.54
CA GLY A 179 4.43 16.37 -3.67
C GLY A 179 3.33 16.09 -4.68
N THR A 180 3.58 16.43 -5.95
CA THR A 180 2.61 16.22 -7.02
C THR A 180 3.14 15.28 -8.09
N VAL A 181 2.29 14.41 -8.62
CA VAL A 181 2.59 13.52 -9.75
C VAL A 181 1.47 13.67 -10.78
N ALA A 182 1.83 14.00 -12.01
CA ALA A 182 0.89 14.29 -13.09
C ALA A 182 -0.16 15.37 -12.75
N GLY A 183 0.19 16.30 -11.84
CA GLY A 183 -0.69 17.38 -11.38
C GLY A 183 -1.57 17.04 -10.18
N GLU A 184 -1.55 15.80 -9.71
CA GLU A 184 -2.32 15.33 -8.55
C GLU A 184 -1.41 15.19 -7.32
N GLU A 185 -1.95 15.40 -6.12
CA GLU A 185 -1.24 15.21 -4.85
C GLU A 185 -0.87 13.72 -4.65
N ALA A 186 0.36 13.48 -4.20
CA ALA A 186 0.91 12.15 -3.94
C ALA A 186 1.88 12.15 -2.75
N LEU A 187 2.01 10.99 -2.11
CA LEU A 187 2.97 10.72 -1.04
C LEU A 187 4.23 10.00 -1.53
#